data_AF-B9TLD4-F1
#
_entry.id   AF-B9TLD4-F1
#
_cell.length_a   1.000
_cell.length_b   1.000
_cell.length_c   1.000
_cell.angle_alpha   90.00
_cell.angle_beta   90.00
_cell.angle_gamma   90.00
#
_symmetry.space_group_name_H-M   'P 1'
#
loop_
_entity.id
_entity.type
_entity.pdbx_description
1 polymer ?
#
loop_
_entity_poly.entity_id
_entity_poly.type
_entity_poly.pdbx_seq_one_letter_code
_entity_poly.pdbx_strand_id
1 'polypeptide(L)'
;MRRRAGIENTSCGVSNKKSEGAVPNEIRGLVVHKFEKVAHGQGVIVPRHDLVKVTDPVQRLVDALHTLYGEKTGKGYGKFEDDEDTFPMQRRVRAYFVDATDDFLTFSHAAMKILKGKADDVPLATGGYVLIAHIHNGARDFLLFAIVTDTVGSAITDKLEIEDRAHVDLNKFRLAG
;
A
#
# COMPACT_ATOMS: atom_id res chain seq x y z
N MET A 1 30.07 -7.39 -61.03
CA MET A 1 29.01 -8.41 -61.12
C MET A 1 28.55 -8.75 -59.70
N ARG A 2 27.25 -8.61 -59.46
CA ARG A 2 26.49 -8.64 -58.19
C ARG A 2 26.79 -9.83 -57.27
N ARG A 3 26.73 -9.64 -55.94
CA ARG A 3 25.62 -10.11 -55.05
C ARG A 3 25.79 -9.68 -53.59
N ARG A 4 24.63 -9.40 -52.98
CA ARG A 4 24.31 -9.03 -51.58
C ARG A 4 24.31 -10.26 -50.66
N ALA A 5 24.53 -10.05 -49.37
CA ALA A 5 23.85 -10.63 -48.19
C ALA A 5 24.68 -10.25 -46.95
N GLY A 6 24.15 -9.88 -45.78
CA GLY A 6 22.80 -9.75 -45.29
C GLY A 6 22.92 -9.10 -43.91
N ILE A 7 22.03 -8.16 -43.62
CA ILE A 7 21.92 -7.51 -42.32
C ILE A 7 21.14 -8.47 -41.43
N GLU A 8 21.81 -9.11 -40.48
CA GLU A 8 21.11 -9.85 -39.41
C GLU A 8 20.76 -8.86 -38.31
N ASN A 9 19.51 -8.37 -38.39
CA ASN A 9 18.82 -7.71 -37.31
C ASN A 9 18.74 -8.66 -36.12
N THR A 10 19.53 -8.41 -35.08
CA THR A 10 19.32 -8.98 -33.75
C THR A 10 18.02 -8.38 -33.19
N SER A 11 16.88 -9.02 -33.48
CA SER A 11 15.64 -8.70 -32.78
C SER A 11 15.82 -9.13 -31.32
N CYS A 12 16.08 -8.15 -30.46
CA CYS A 12 15.96 -8.31 -29.02
C CYS A 12 14.51 -8.72 -28.75
N GLY A 13 14.29 -10.01 -28.54
CA GLY A 13 13.03 -10.55 -28.08
C GLY A 13 12.76 -9.98 -26.70
N VAL A 14 12.00 -8.90 -26.65
CA VAL A 14 11.34 -8.46 -25.42
C VAL A 14 10.34 -9.56 -25.10
N SER A 15 10.78 -10.49 -24.28
CA SER A 15 9.97 -11.53 -23.69
C SER A 15 8.97 -10.83 -22.79
N ASN A 16 7.80 -10.58 -23.36
CA ASN A 16 6.64 -10.08 -22.64
C ASN A 16 6.20 -11.21 -21.69
N LYS A 17 6.77 -11.23 -20.47
CA LYS A 17 6.30 -12.09 -19.39
C LYS A 17 4.89 -11.64 -19.04
N LYS A 18 3.89 -12.27 -19.68
CA LYS A 18 2.55 -12.37 -19.11
C LYS A 18 2.71 -12.98 -17.72
N SER A 19 2.34 -12.24 -16.68
CA SER A 19 2.15 -12.77 -15.33
C SER A 19 0.94 -13.69 -15.35
N GLU A 20 1.17 -14.95 -15.75
CA GLU A 20 0.21 -16.04 -15.62
C GLU A 20 -0.01 -16.34 -14.14
N GLY A 21 -1.24 -16.14 -13.67
CA GLY A 21 -1.82 -16.87 -12.54
C GLY A 21 -1.32 -16.54 -11.13
N ALA A 22 -1.21 -15.27 -10.75
CA ALA A 22 -1.14 -14.94 -9.31
C ALA A 22 -2.51 -15.24 -8.67
N VAL A 23 -2.54 -16.19 -7.72
CA VAL A 23 -3.74 -16.42 -6.90
C VAL A 23 -4.03 -15.12 -6.13
N PRO A 24 -5.27 -14.60 -6.15
CA PRO A 24 -5.63 -13.40 -5.39
C PRO A 24 -5.30 -13.60 -3.91
N ASN A 25 -4.79 -12.56 -3.25
CA ASN A 25 -4.51 -12.65 -1.82
C ASN A 25 -5.84 -12.73 -1.06
N GLU A 26 -5.93 -13.57 -0.05
CA GLU A 26 -7.07 -13.59 0.86
C GLU A 26 -7.01 -12.33 1.75
N ILE A 27 -8.01 -11.46 1.66
CA ILE A 27 -8.11 -10.27 2.51
C ILE A 27 -8.80 -10.65 3.82
N ARG A 28 -8.03 -10.71 4.91
CA ARG A 28 -8.52 -11.02 6.26
C ARG A 28 -8.98 -9.78 7.02
N GLY A 29 -8.41 -8.63 6.69
CA GLY A 29 -8.82 -7.34 7.25
C GLY A 29 -8.37 -6.19 6.37
N LEU A 30 -9.23 -5.19 6.17
CA LEU A 30 -8.89 -3.99 5.42
C LEU A 30 -9.60 -2.79 6.04
N VAL A 31 -8.85 -1.71 6.23
CA VAL A 31 -9.37 -0.43 6.71
C VAL A 31 -8.61 0.72 6.07
N VAL A 32 -9.28 1.83 5.87
CA VAL A 32 -8.68 3.08 5.40
C VAL A 32 -9.03 4.17 6.39
N HIS A 33 -8.00 4.73 7.03
CA HIS A 33 -8.11 5.89 7.91
C HIS A 33 -7.69 7.15 7.14
N LYS A 34 -8.17 8.32 7.56
CA LYS A 34 -7.63 9.60 7.08
C LYS A 34 -6.71 10.19 8.17
N PHE A 35 -5.57 10.68 7.74
CA PHE A 35 -4.61 11.39 8.57
C PHE A 35 -4.46 12.80 8.02
N GLU A 36 -4.94 13.79 8.75
CA GLU A 36 -4.91 15.18 8.34
C GLU A 36 -3.69 15.84 8.98
N LYS A 37 -2.71 16.25 8.16
CA LYS A 37 -1.53 16.96 8.65
C LYS A 37 -1.01 17.89 7.57
N VAL A 38 -0.69 19.13 7.98
CA VAL A 38 0.03 20.10 7.15
C VAL A 38 1.48 20.20 7.60
N ALA A 39 2.37 20.70 6.74
CA ALA A 39 3.76 20.95 7.11
C ALA A 39 3.84 21.87 8.33
N HIS A 40 4.73 21.55 9.27
CA HIS A 40 4.92 22.19 10.57
C HIS A 40 3.73 22.14 11.53
N GLY A 41 2.61 21.51 11.12
CA GLY A 41 1.43 21.30 11.95
C GLY A 41 1.43 19.94 12.65
N GLN A 42 0.57 19.84 13.66
CA GLN A 42 0.23 18.58 14.32
C GLN A 42 -0.83 17.85 13.49
N GLY A 43 -0.71 16.52 13.42
CA GLY A 43 -1.65 15.68 12.74
C GLY A 43 -2.95 15.48 13.51
N VAL A 44 -4.02 15.14 12.80
CA VAL A 44 -5.32 14.71 13.33
C VAL A 44 -5.69 13.39 12.65
N ILE A 45 -6.12 12.41 13.45
CA ILE A 45 -6.58 11.13 12.92
C ILE A 45 -8.10 11.21 12.78
N VAL A 46 -8.61 10.91 11.59
CA VAL A 46 -10.03 10.66 11.33
C VAL A 46 -10.18 9.17 11.08
N PRO A 47 -10.53 8.39 12.12
CA PRO A 47 -10.56 6.94 12.02
C PRO A 47 -11.81 6.47 11.28
N ARG A 48 -11.69 5.38 10.53
CA ARG A 48 -12.82 4.56 10.12
C ARG A 48 -13.15 3.56 11.25
N HIS A 49 -14.45 3.31 11.44
CA HIS A 49 -14.97 2.49 12.54
C HIS A 49 -15.44 1.09 12.13
N ASP A 50 -15.38 0.77 10.83
CA ASP A 50 -15.78 -0.53 10.30
C ASP A 50 -14.79 -1.01 9.24
N LEU A 51 -14.72 -2.33 9.04
CA LEU A 51 -13.91 -2.89 7.96
C LEU A 51 -14.43 -2.48 6.59
N VAL A 52 -13.52 -2.42 5.62
CA VAL A 52 -13.87 -2.26 4.21
C VAL A 52 -14.47 -3.56 3.72
N LYS A 53 -15.68 -3.51 3.16
CA LYS A 53 -16.27 -4.68 2.49
C LYS A 53 -15.42 -5.06 1.29
N VAL A 54 -15.03 -6.34 1.24
CA VAL A 54 -14.30 -6.89 0.09
C VAL A 54 -15.24 -6.93 -1.11
N THR A 55 -14.81 -6.27 -2.17
CA THR A 55 -15.47 -6.19 -3.48
C THR A 55 -14.41 -6.36 -4.55
N ASP A 56 -14.76 -6.68 -5.79
CA ASP A 56 -13.76 -6.90 -6.84
C ASP A 56 -12.79 -5.71 -7.03
N PRO A 57 -13.23 -4.43 -6.98
CA PRO A 57 -12.30 -3.30 -7.02
C PRO A 57 -11.32 -3.27 -5.83
N VAL A 58 -11.81 -3.60 -4.64
CA VAL A 58 -10.99 -3.67 -3.42
C VAL A 58 -9.96 -4.80 -3.53
N GLN A 59 -10.37 -5.97 -4.01
CA GLN A 59 -9.47 -7.11 -4.22
C GLN A 59 -8.34 -6.73 -5.19
N ARG A 60 -8.69 -6.18 -6.36
CA ARG A 60 -7.71 -5.73 -7.36
C ARG A 60 -6.72 -4.70 -6.80
N LEU A 61 -7.22 -3.75 -6.00
CA LEU A 61 -6.37 -2.74 -5.36
C LEU A 61 -5.35 -3.40 -4.43
N VAL A 62 -5.80 -4.27 -3.53
CA VAL A 62 -4.92 -4.91 -2.55
C VAL A 62 -3.92 -5.85 -3.21
N ASP A 63 -4.33 -6.61 -4.23
CA ASP A 63 -3.43 -7.47 -4.99
C ASP A 63 -2.36 -6.64 -5.73
N ALA A 64 -2.75 -5.52 -6.33
CA ALA A 64 -1.80 -4.61 -6.98
C ALA A 64 -0.81 -4.03 -5.95
N LEU A 65 -1.26 -3.67 -4.75
CA LEU A 65 -0.37 -3.17 -3.69
C LEU A 65 0.62 -4.24 -3.22
N HIS A 66 0.17 -5.48 -3.05
CA HIS A 66 1.04 -6.59 -2.69
C HIS A 66 2.10 -6.85 -3.78
N THR A 67 1.72 -6.85 -5.06
CA THR A 67 2.65 -6.99 -6.18
C THR A 67 3.66 -5.84 -6.24
N LEU A 68 3.21 -4.59 -6.11
CA LEU A 68 4.09 -3.41 -6.08
C LEU A 68 5.07 -3.45 -4.90
N TYR A 69 4.63 -3.95 -3.74
CA TYR A 69 5.54 -4.22 -2.62
C TYR A 69 6.55 -5.33 -2.97
N GLY A 70 6.11 -6.37 -3.68
CA GLY A 70 6.91 -7.46 -4.22
C GLY A 70 8.07 -7.00 -5.10
N GLU A 71 7.82 -6.04 -5.99
CA GLU A 71 8.74 -5.61 -7.06
C GLU A 71 9.80 -4.59 -6.64
N LYS A 72 9.63 -3.88 -5.51
CA LYS A 72 10.62 -2.89 -5.05
C LYS A 72 11.96 -3.57 -4.69
N THR A 73 13.01 -3.27 -5.44
CA THR A 73 14.41 -3.63 -5.12
C THR A 73 14.96 -2.72 -4.00
N GLY A 74 15.57 -3.29 -2.97
CA GLY A 74 16.09 -2.53 -1.82
C GLY A 74 15.06 -2.31 -0.70
N LYS A 75 14.20 -3.31 -0.46
CA LYS A 75 13.24 -3.29 0.65
C LYS A 75 14.00 -3.09 1.96
N GLY A 76 13.67 -2.04 2.69
CA GLY A 76 14.05 -1.95 4.10
C GLY A 76 13.24 -2.98 4.85
N TYR A 77 13.81 -4.16 5.09
CA TYR A 77 13.22 -5.10 6.03
C TYR A 77 13.34 -4.49 7.42
N GLY A 78 12.21 -4.09 8.01
CA GLY A 78 12.19 -3.70 9.41
C GLY A 78 12.33 -4.96 10.26
N LYS A 79 13.40 -5.06 11.05
CA LYS A 79 13.41 -5.98 12.19
C LYS A 79 12.71 -5.26 13.34
N PHE A 80 11.82 -5.97 13.99
CA PHE A 80 11.24 -5.59 15.26
C PHE A 80 12.34 -5.63 16.35
N GLU A 81 12.49 -4.53 17.09
CA GLU A 81 13.48 -4.36 18.15
C GLU A 81 12.96 -4.92 19.49
N ASP A 82 13.81 -5.48 20.34
CA ASP A 82 13.31 -6.14 21.56
C ASP A 82 12.68 -5.15 22.59
N ASP A 83 13.00 -3.85 22.48
CA ASP A 83 12.46 -2.80 23.34
C ASP A 83 11.08 -2.32 22.88
N GLU A 84 10.03 -2.87 23.47
CA GLU A 84 8.65 -2.51 23.14
C GLU A 84 8.16 -1.18 23.73
N ASP A 85 8.90 -0.61 24.69
CA ASP A 85 8.58 0.70 25.26
C ASP A 85 8.96 1.80 24.27
N THR A 86 10.10 1.66 23.59
CA THR A 86 10.55 2.57 22.53
C THR A 86 9.88 2.25 21.18
N PHE A 87 9.52 0.99 20.92
CA PHE A 87 8.94 0.55 19.64
C PHE A 87 7.52 -0.02 19.79
N PRO A 88 6.52 0.84 20.12
CA PRO A 88 5.17 0.39 20.49
C PRO A 88 4.42 -0.34 19.37
N MET A 89 4.85 -0.24 18.10
CA MET A 89 4.20 -0.93 16.98
C MET A 89 4.32 -2.44 17.10
N GLN A 90 5.48 -2.93 17.51
CA GLN A 90 5.75 -4.36 17.66
C GLN A 90 4.80 -5.02 18.65
N ARG A 91 4.62 -4.38 19.81
CA ARG A 91 3.66 -4.83 20.82
C ARG A 91 2.25 -4.92 20.26
N ARG A 92 1.84 -3.96 19.42
CA ARG A 92 0.50 -3.98 18.76
C ARG A 92 0.40 -5.09 17.73
N VAL A 93 1.43 -5.31 16.93
CA VAL A 93 1.48 -6.41 15.97
C VAL A 93 1.39 -7.75 16.71
N ARG A 94 2.15 -7.95 17.80
CA ARG A 94 2.08 -9.17 18.61
C ARG A 94 0.69 -9.38 19.22
N ALA A 95 0.12 -8.34 19.83
CA ALA A 95 -1.21 -8.41 20.45
C ALA A 95 -2.29 -8.89 19.46
N TYR A 96 -2.20 -8.48 18.20
CA TYR A 96 -3.12 -8.88 17.14
C TYR A 96 -2.78 -10.23 16.51
N PHE A 97 -1.53 -10.45 16.06
CA PHE A 97 -1.14 -11.63 15.27
C PHE A 97 -0.83 -12.87 16.09
N VAL A 98 -0.23 -12.69 17.28
CA VAL A 98 0.34 -13.78 18.06
C VAL A 98 -0.56 -14.07 19.25
N ASP A 99 -0.85 -13.04 20.05
CA ASP A 99 -1.60 -13.20 21.29
C ASP A 99 -3.12 -13.24 21.03
N ALA A 100 -3.56 -12.76 19.86
CA ALA A 100 -4.97 -12.66 19.44
C ALA A 100 -5.87 -11.98 20.49
N THR A 101 -5.32 -10.97 21.19
CA THR A 101 -6.02 -10.22 22.24
C THR A 101 -6.73 -8.97 21.72
N ASP A 102 -6.22 -8.39 20.62
CA ASP A 102 -6.84 -7.30 19.89
C ASP A 102 -7.46 -7.83 18.59
N ASP A 103 -8.61 -7.28 18.17
CA ASP A 103 -9.10 -7.47 16.81
C ASP A 103 -8.38 -6.54 15.81
N PHE A 104 -8.59 -6.76 14.51
CA PHE A 104 -7.89 -5.99 13.47
C PHE A 104 -8.17 -4.48 13.55
N LEU A 105 -9.39 -4.08 13.93
CA LEU A 105 -9.78 -2.67 13.99
C LEU A 105 -9.14 -1.97 15.20
N THR A 106 -9.11 -2.66 16.34
CA THR A 106 -8.42 -2.20 17.56
C THR A 106 -6.93 -2.02 17.29
N PHE A 107 -6.31 -2.99 16.62
CA PHE A 107 -4.94 -2.90 16.14
C PHE A 107 -4.74 -1.69 15.22
N SER A 108 -5.61 -1.50 14.22
CA SER A 108 -5.46 -0.44 13.23
C SER A 108 -5.55 0.96 13.85
N HIS A 109 -6.45 1.14 14.82
CA HIS A 109 -6.57 2.38 15.58
C HIS A 109 -5.33 2.67 16.41
N ALA A 110 -4.76 1.65 17.06
CA ALA A 110 -3.52 1.79 17.82
C ALA A 110 -2.33 2.10 16.90
N ALA A 111 -2.24 1.45 15.75
CA ALA A 111 -1.22 1.69 14.74
C ALA A 111 -1.26 3.14 14.23
N MET A 112 -2.45 3.70 13.99
CA MET A 112 -2.62 5.10 13.60
C MET A 112 -2.12 6.09 14.66
N LYS A 113 -2.31 5.81 15.96
CA LYS A 113 -1.80 6.65 17.05
C LYS A 113 -0.27 6.69 17.04
N ILE A 114 0.37 5.55 16.82
CA ILE A 114 1.83 5.44 16.73
C ILE A 114 2.34 6.18 15.49
N LEU A 115 1.67 6.01 14.34
CA LEU A 115 1.99 6.72 13.10
C LEU A 115 1.91 8.23 13.28
N LYS A 116 0.84 8.73 13.92
CA LYS A 116 0.69 10.15 14.23
C LYS A 116 1.86 10.69 15.04
N GLY A 117 2.22 10.03 16.14
CA GLY A 117 3.34 10.46 17.00
C GLY A 117 4.63 10.63 16.19
N LYS A 118 4.99 9.61 15.39
CA LYS A 118 6.18 9.69 14.52
C LYS A 118 6.07 10.77 13.44
N ALA A 119 4.89 10.96 12.87
CA ALA A 119 4.69 11.96 11.82
C ALA A 119 4.77 13.38 12.38
N ASP A 120 4.30 13.62 13.60
CA ASP A 120 4.34 14.93 14.26
C ASP A 120 5.78 15.39 14.54
N ASP A 121 6.69 14.44 14.78
CA ASP A 121 8.13 14.71 14.95
C ASP A 121 8.84 15.07 13.63
N VAL A 122 8.18 14.90 12.48
CA VAL A 122 8.73 15.21 11.16
C VAL A 122 8.08 16.50 10.63
N PRO A 123 8.80 17.65 10.64
CA PRO A 123 8.20 18.94 10.29
C PRO A 123 7.57 18.97 8.90
N LEU A 124 8.22 18.35 7.91
CA LEU A 124 7.75 18.34 6.53
C LEU A 124 6.77 17.21 6.19
N ALA A 125 6.43 16.34 7.16
CA ALA A 125 5.46 15.28 6.90
C ALA A 125 4.05 15.86 6.71
N THR A 126 3.35 15.39 5.68
CA THR A 126 1.96 15.74 5.37
C THR A 126 1.04 14.54 5.51
N GLY A 127 -0.25 14.83 5.63
CA GLY A 127 -1.32 13.84 5.75
C GLY A 127 -1.69 13.16 4.43
N GLY A 128 -2.73 12.34 4.51
CA GLY A 128 -3.31 11.57 3.40
C GLY A 128 -4.28 10.51 3.94
N TYR A 129 -4.51 9.46 3.18
CA TYR A 129 -5.19 8.27 3.65
C TYR A 129 -4.18 7.18 3.99
N VAL A 130 -4.42 6.45 5.06
CA VAL A 130 -3.60 5.31 5.46
C VAL A 130 -4.44 4.06 5.29
N LEU A 131 -4.08 3.27 4.29
CA LEU A 131 -4.63 1.95 4.06
C LEU A 131 -3.81 0.93 4.85
N ILE A 132 -4.50 0.13 5.65
CA ILE A 132 -3.92 -0.97 6.42
C ILE A 132 -4.64 -2.24 5.99
N ALA A 133 -3.90 -3.23 5.52
CA ALA A 133 -4.44 -4.50 5.06
C ALA A 133 -3.72 -5.68 5.72
N HIS A 134 -4.49 -6.62 6.27
CA HIS A 134 -4.02 -7.95 6.60
C HIS A 134 -4.42 -8.89 5.47
N ILE A 135 -3.42 -9.44 4.79
CA ILE A 135 -3.63 -10.38 3.69
C ILE A 135 -2.86 -11.68 3.90
N HIS A 136 -3.38 -12.76 3.34
CA HIS A 136 -2.71 -14.05 3.28
C HIS A 136 -2.51 -14.44 1.81
N ASN A 137 -1.26 -14.70 1.40
CA ASN A 137 -0.93 -15.02 0.01
C ASN A 137 -0.93 -16.54 -0.29
N GLY A 138 -1.49 -17.35 0.62
CA GLY A 138 -1.50 -18.80 0.56
C GLY A 138 -0.32 -19.48 1.27
N ALA A 139 0.74 -18.73 1.60
CA ALA A 139 1.91 -19.26 2.32
C ALA A 139 2.22 -18.48 3.59
N ARG A 140 2.01 -17.15 3.58
CA ARG A 140 2.37 -16.25 4.68
C ARG A 140 1.33 -15.15 4.82
N ASP A 141 1.20 -14.67 6.05
CA ASP A 141 0.45 -13.47 6.36
C ASP A 141 1.32 -12.21 6.18
N PHE A 142 0.69 -11.15 5.71
CA PHE A 142 1.30 -9.84 5.51
C PHE A 142 0.43 -8.76 6.12
N LEU A 143 1.08 -7.80 6.80
CA LEU A 143 0.52 -6.50 7.10
C LEU A 143 1.06 -5.48 6.12
N LEU A 144 0.18 -4.90 5.31
CA LEU A 144 0.53 -3.82 4.40
C LEU A 144 0.10 -2.49 4.98
N PHE A 145 1.05 -1.55 5.07
CA PHE A 145 0.79 -0.14 5.37
C PHE A 145 1.09 0.71 4.15
N ALA A 146 0.08 1.46 3.72
CA ALA A 146 0.12 2.24 2.51
C ALA A 146 -0.40 3.66 2.78
N ILE A 147 0.42 4.67 2.53
CA ILE A 147 -0.05 6.06 2.50
C ILE A 147 -0.48 6.38 1.07
N VAL A 148 -1.74 6.77 0.93
CA VAL A 148 -2.41 7.16 -0.29
C VAL A 148 -2.67 8.65 -0.25
N THR A 149 -2.15 9.38 -1.22
CA THR A 149 -2.53 10.78 -1.42
C THR A 149 -3.46 10.85 -2.62
N ASP A 150 -4.59 11.56 -2.47
CA ASP A 150 -5.45 11.83 -3.61
C ASP A 150 -4.63 12.58 -4.67
N THR A 151 -4.66 12.08 -5.90
CA THR A 151 -4.20 12.83 -7.05
C THR A 151 -5.44 13.18 -7.87
N VAL A 152 -5.65 14.47 -8.13
CA VAL A 152 -6.66 14.91 -9.10
C VAL A 152 -6.07 14.64 -10.48
N GLY A 153 -6.74 13.80 -11.25
CA GLY A 153 -6.42 13.54 -12.65
C GLY A 153 -7.61 13.92 -13.53
N SER A 154 -7.35 14.32 -14.76
CA SER A 154 -8.41 14.59 -15.72
C SER A 154 -8.87 13.29 -16.37
N ALA A 155 -10.16 12.99 -16.30
CA ALA A 155 -10.78 11.85 -16.96
C ALA A 155 -11.69 12.33 -18.09
N ILE A 156 -11.73 11.57 -19.20
CA ILE A 156 -12.70 11.79 -20.26
C ILE A 156 -13.93 10.95 -19.94
N THR A 157 -15.10 11.59 -19.84
CA THR A 157 -16.37 10.90 -19.57
C THR A 157 -16.90 10.19 -20.82
N ASP A 158 -17.95 9.38 -20.67
CA ASP A 158 -18.63 8.74 -21.81
C ASP A 158 -19.26 9.76 -22.78
N LYS A 159 -19.42 11.02 -22.34
CA LYS A 159 -19.86 12.14 -23.17
C LYS A 159 -18.71 12.88 -23.85
N LEU A 160 -17.48 12.38 -23.74
CA LEU A 160 -16.25 13.00 -24.24
C LEU A 160 -15.91 14.35 -23.59
N GLU A 161 -16.39 14.58 -22.37
CA GLU A 161 -16.09 15.78 -21.59
C GLU A 161 -14.89 15.51 -20.67
N ILE A 162 -14.05 16.51 -20.44
CA ILE A 162 -12.90 16.42 -19.54
C ILE A 162 -13.36 16.89 -18.14
N GLU A 163 -13.29 15.99 -17.17
CA GLU A 163 -13.65 16.26 -15.78
C GLU A 163 -12.50 15.91 -14.84
N ASP A 164 -12.36 16.69 -13.77
CA ASP A 164 -11.46 16.36 -12.67
C ASP A 164 -12.03 15.19 -11.87
N ARG A 165 -11.26 14.10 -11.79
CA ARG A 165 -11.61 12.91 -11.02
C ARG A 165 -10.50 12.60 -10.03
N ALA A 166 -10.87 12.57 -8.75
CA ALA A 166 -9.98 12.04 -7.72
C ALA A 166 -9.74 10.55 -8.03
N HIS A 167 -8.47 10.18 -8.15
CA HIS A 167 -8.08 8.79 -8.32
C HIS A 167 -6.90 8.45 -7.40
N VAL A 168 -6.86 7.17 -7.04
CA VAL A 168 -5.78 6.59 -6.26
C VAL A 168 -4.65 6.24 -7.22
N ASP A 169 -3.58 7.03 -7.21
CA ASP A 169 -2.38 6.78 -8.02
C ASP A 169 -1.47 5.76 -7.32
N LEU A 170 -1.47 4.53 -7.82
CA LEU A 170 -0.67 3.42 -7.28
C LEU A 170 0.85 3.68 -7.35
N ASN A 171 1.32 4.52 -8.28
CA ASN A 171 2.75 4.82 -8.41
C ASN A 171 3.25 5.74 -7.29
N LYS A 172 2.35 6.47 -6.62
CA LYS A 172 2.68 7.35 -5.49
C LYS A 172 2.58 6.65 -4.13
N PHE A 173 2.27 5.36 -4.09
CA PHE A 173 2.17 4.63 -2.83
C PHE A 173 3.53 4.52 -2.15
N ARG A 174 3.58 5.08 -0.94
CA ARG A 174 4.65 4.82 0.01
C ARG A 174 4.25 3.59 0.82
N LEU A 175 4.82 2.46 0.44
CA LEU A 175 4.62 1.17 1.09
C LEU A 175 5.71 0.97 2.15
N ALA A 176 5.27 0.59 3.34
CA ALA A 176 6.13 0.04 4.38
C ALA A 176 5.61 -1.35 4.73
N GLY A 177 6.51 -2.31 4.90
CA GLY A 177 6.22 -3.66 5.33
C GLY A 177 7.30 -4.17 6.26
#